data_AF-A0A845XQC1-F1
#
_entry.id   AF-A0A845XQC1-F1
#
_cell.length_a   1.000
_cell.length_b   1.000
_cell.length_c   1.000
_cell.angle_alpha   90.00
_cell.angle_beta   90.00
_cell.angle_gamma   90.00
#
_symmetry.space_group_name_H-M   'P 1'
#
loop_
_entity.id
_entity.type
_entity.pdbx_description
1 polymer ?
#
loop_
_entity_poly.entity_id
_entity_poly.type
_entity_poly.pdbx_seq_one_letter_code
_entity_poly.pdbx_strand_id
1 'polypeptide(L)'
;SGETIVAMSKNKAELGSQIAGELVGISKISQPLFQSMLAQATVGFKTSLKLNYETDGLIAAAKSYPVYYTVISDLLWAEIDDRYQLARATEQIYPAILQKDAQ
;
A
#
# COMPACT_ATOMS: atom_id res chain seq x y z
N SER A 1 -11.85 -8.43 15.11
CA SER A 1 -11.67 -7.75 13.81
C SER A 1 -10.79 -6.53 14.03
N GLY A 2 -9.88 -6.21 13.12
CA GLY A 2 -9.00 -5.03 13.24
C GLY A 2 -9.59 -3.76 12.63
N GLU A 3 -8.78 -2.72 12.51
CA GLU A 3 -9.13 -1.49 11.78
C GLU A 3 -9.06 -1.70 10.26
N THR A 4 -9.82 -0.88 9.52
CA THR A 4 -9.89 -0.94 8.05
C THR A 4 -9.34 0.31 7.41
N ILE A 5 -8.75 0.17 6.23
CA ILE A 5 -8.21 1.31 5.47
C ILE A 5 -9.37 2.17 4.96
N VAL A 6 -9.30 3.48 5.21
CA VAL A 6 -10.33 4.45 4.79
C VAL A 6 -9.84 5.42 3.71
N ALA A 7 -8.53 5.71 3.69
CA ALA A 7 -7.91 6.63 2.75
C ALA A 7 -6.42 6.30 2.59
N MET A 8 -5.84 6.72 1.46
CA MET A 8 -4.41 6.64 1.18
C MET A 8 -4.02 7.79 0.25
N SER A 9 -2.90 8.46 0.53
CA SER A 9 -2.35 9.51 -0.32
C SER A 9 -0.84 9.61 -0.13
N LYS A 10 -0.13 10.04 -1.18
CA LYS A 10 1.28 10.46 -1.08
C LYS A 10 1.43 11.81 -0.38
N ASN A 11 0.36 12.61 -0.35
CA ASN A 11 0.32 13.91 0.32
C ASN A 11 -0.37 13.77 1.68
N LYS A 12 0.40 13.91 2.76
CA LYS A 12 -0.11 13.79 4.14
C LYS A 12 -1.20 14.80 4.47
N ALA A 13 -1.23 15.97 3.82
CA ALA A 13 -2.25 17.00 4.05
C ALA A 13 -3.65 16.59 3.53
N GLU A 14 -3.73 15.58 2.66
CA GLU A 14 -5.00 15.01 2.18
C GLU A 14 -5.56 13.92 3.11
N LEU A 15 -4.81 13.55 4.15
CA LEU A 15 -5.20 12.56 5.14
C LEU A 15 -5.72 13.22 6.42
N GLY A 16 -6.47 12.46 7.21
CA GLY A 16 -6.94 12.89 8.52
C GLY A 16 -5.80 13.04 9.54
N SER A 17 -6.14 13.48 10.76
CA SER A 17 -5.17 13.71 11.83
C SER A 17 -4.45 12.46 12.35
N GLN A 18 -4.91 11.27 11.97
CA GLN A 18 -4.35 9.98 12.39
C GLN A 18 -3.89 9.24 11.12
N ILE A 19 -2.58 9.05 10.98
CA ILE A 19 -1.97 8.27 9.90
C ILE A 19 -1.46 6.97 10.52
N ALA A 20 -2.08 5.85 10.14
CA ALA A 20 -1.77 4.54 10.73
C ALA A 20 -0.40 3.99 10.30
N GLY A 21 0.07 4.32 9.08
CA GLY A 21 1.34 3.83 8.56
C GLY A 21 1.51 4.09 7.06
N GLU A 22 2.45 3.39 6.46
CA GLU A 22 2.79 3.49 5.03
C GLU A 22 2.49 2.16 4.32
N LEU A 23 2.06 2.22 3.05
CA LEU A 23 1.82 1.02 2.25
C LEU A 23 3.16 0.43 1.78
N VAL A 24 3.40 -0.83 2.12
CA VAL A 24 4.64 -1.57 1.78
C VAL A 24 4.66 -2.09 0.33
N GLY A 25 3.50 -2.15 -0.34
CA GLY A 25 3.36 -2.74 -1.68
C GLY A 25 3.10 -4.25 -1.68
N ILE A 26 2.90 -4.87 -0.50
CA ILE A 26 2.48 -6.26 -0.37
C ILE A 26 1.10 -6.30 0.27
N SER A 27 0.12 -6.90 -0.41
CA SER A 27 -1.26 -6.97 0.06
C SER A 27 -1.85 -8.35 -0.21
N LYS A 28 -2.50 -8.94 0.80
CA LYS A 28 -3.26 -10.19 0.62
C LYS A 28 -4.67 -9.86 0.17
N ILE A 29 -4.98 -10.17 -1.09
CA ILE A 29 -6.25 -9.85 -1.72
C ILE A 29 -7.08 -11.12 -1.90
N SER A 30 -8.30 -11.13 -1.34
CA SER A 30 -9.26 -12.22 -1.57
C SER A 30 -9.88 -12.10 -2.97
N GLN A 31 -10.39 -13.21 -3.50
CA GLN A 31 -11.08 -13.18 -4.80
C GLN A 31 -12.24 -12.16 -4.84
N PRO A 32 -13.14 -12.06 -3.85
CA PRO A 32 -14.19 -11.02 -3.86
C PRO A 32 -13.65 -9.59 -3.86
N LEU A 33 -12.60 -9.31 -3.08
CA LEU A 33 -11.98 -7.99 -3.05
C LEU A 33 -11.35 -7.66 -4.41
N PHE A 34 -10.64 -8.60 -5.02
CA PHE A 34 -10.05 -8.43 -6.34
C PHE A 34 -11.10 -8.11 -7.41
N GLN A 35 -12.22 -8.83 -7.42
CA GLN A 35 -13.33 -8.56 -8.35
C GLN A 35 -13.93 -7.16 -8.14
N SER A 36 -14.04 -6.72 -6.88
CA SER A 36 -14.47 -5.35 -6.56
C SER A 36 -13.48 -4.31 -7.12
N MET A 37 -12.18 -4.51 -6.93
CA MET A 37 -11.14 -3.62 -7.48
C MET A 37 -11.22 -3.53 -9.02
N LEU A 38 -11.41 -4.65 -9.71
CA LEU A 38 -11.57 -4.66 -11.18
C LEU A 38 -12.84 -3.92 -11.64
N ALA A 39 -13.93 -4.03 -10.89
CA ALA A 39 -15.16 -3.29 -11.18
C ALA A 39 -14.94 -1.76 -11.06
N GLN A 40 -14.23 -1.32 -10.01
CA GLN A 40 -13.86 0.10 -9.84
C GLN A 40 -12.98 0.59 -11.00
N ALA A 41 -11.95 -0.20 -11.37
CA ALA A 41 -11.08 0.14 -12.49
C ALA A 41 -11.84 0.24 -13.82
N THR A 42 -12.76 -0.69 -14.09
CA THR A 42 -13.60 -0.69 -15.30
C THR A 42 -14.44 0.58 -15.42
N VAL A 43 -14.95 1.11 -14.31
CA VAL A 43 -15.65 2.40 -14.28
C VAL A 43 -14.67 3.54 -14.55
N GLY A 44 -13.50 3.54 -13.89
CA GLY A 44 -12.47 4.57 -14.06
C GLY A 44 -11.94 4.67 -15.50
N PHE A 45 -11.80 3.54 -16.19
CA PHE A 45 -11.31 3.49 -17.58
C PHE A 45 -12.21 4.19 -18.59
N LYS A 46 -13.48 4.47 -18.25
CA LYS A 46 -14.35 5.32 -19.07
C LYS A 46 -13.88 6.78 -19.13
N THR A 47 -13.07 7.21 -18.16
CA THR A 47 -12.58 8.60 -18.03
C THR A 47 -11.08 8.72 -18.23
N SER A 48 -10.29 7.77 -17.69
CA SER A 48 -8.83 7.81 -17.75
C SER A 48 -8.25 6.41 -17.76
N LEU A 49 -7.18 6.21 -18.53
CA LEU A 49 -6.36 4.99 -18.48
C LEU A 49 -5.29 5.03 -17.40
N LYS A 50 -5.07 6.18 -16.77
CA LYS A 50 -4.11 6.36 -15.67
C LYS A 50 -4.81 6.14 -14.35
N LEU A 51 -4.94 4.88 -13.94
CA LEU A 51 -5.49 4.47 -12.66
C LEU A 51 -4.41 3.80 -11.81
N ASN A 52 -4.40 4.08 -10.52
CA ASN A 52 -3.51 3.43 -9.55
C ASN A 52 -4.28 2.32 -8.83
N TYR A 53 -3.67 1.15 -8.65
CA TYR A 53 -4.35 0.05 -7.99
C TYR A 53 -4.64 0.34 -6.51
N GLU A 54 -3.84 1.20 -5.88
CA GLU A 54 -3.99 1.61 -4.49
C GLU A 54 -5.23 2.49 -4.28
N THR A 55 -5.31 3.63 -4.97
CA THR A 55 -6.36 4.62 -4.71
C THR A 55 -7.63 4.32 -5.50
N ASP A 56 -7.50 4.01 -6.79
CA ASP A 56 -8.64 3.82 -7.70
C ASP A 56 -9.18 2.38 -7.67
N GLY A 57 -8.37 1.42 -7.21
CA GLY A 57 -8.76 0.04 -6.99
C GLY A 57 -9.08 -0.26 -5.53
N LEU A 58 -8.06 -0.32 -4.68
CA LEU A 58 -8.13 -0.84 -3.31
C LEU A 58 -8.95 0.08 -2.39
N ILE A 59 -8.64 1.39 -2.35
CA ILE A 59 -9.40 2.36 -1.54
C ILE A 59 -10.82 2.52 -2.07
N ALA A 60 -11.02 2.53 -3.39
CA ALA A 60 -12.35 2.57 -3.97
C ALA A 60 -13.19 1.34 -3.57
N ALA A 61 -12.62 0.13 -3.63
CA ALA A 61 -13.27 -1.09 -3.16
C ALA A 61 -13.53 -1.06 -1.65
N ALA A 62 -12.59 -0.52 -0.87
CA ALA A 62 -12.66 -0.43 0.59
C ALA A 62 -13.88 0.34 1.12
N LYS A 63 -14.49 1.21 0.29
CA LYS A 63 -15.75 1.91 0.61
C LYS A 63 -16.94 0.97 0.78
N SER A 64 -16.88 -0.23 0.18
CA SER A 64 -17.98 -1.21 0.16
C SER A 64 -17.59 -2.59 0.68
N TYR A 65 -16.29 -2.85 0.86
CA TYR A 65 -15.74 -4.11 1.32
C TYR A 65 -14.69 -3.83 2.39
N PRO A 66 -14.77 -4.41 3.60
CA PRO A 66 -13.79 -4.13 4.65
C PRO A 66 -12.39 -4.63 4.26
N VAL A 67 -11.44 -3.70 4.11
CA VAL A 67 -10.02 -4.00 3.85
C VAL A 67 -9.24 -3.71 5.12
N TYR A 68 -8.82 -4.76 5.81
CA TYR A 68 -8.05 -4.66 7.05
C TYR A 68 -6.57 -4.42 6.77
N TYR A 69 -5.88 -3.74 7.68
CA TYR A 69 -4.43 -3.56 7.64
C TYR A 69 -3.75 -4.11 8.89
N THR A 70 -2.46 -4.40 8.76
CA THR A 70 -1.57 -4.75 9.88
C THR A 70 -0.39 -3.79 9.84
N VAL A 71 -0.15 -3.09 10.95
CA VAL A 71 1.04 -2.23 11.10
C VAL A 71 2.14 -3.06 11.76
N ILE A 72 3.30 -3.12 11.11
CA ILE A 72 4.51 -3.74 11.64
C ILE A 72 5.56 -2.64 11.75
N SER A 73 5.75 -2.11 12.96
CA SER A 73 6.56 -0.91 13.19
C SER A 73 8.06 -1.12 12.97
N ASP A 74 8.54 -2.36 13.03
CA ASP A 74 9.93 -2.76 12.83
C ASP A 74 10.16 -3.55 11.53
N LEU A 75 9.24 -3.42 10.56
CA LEU A 75 9.39 -4.04 9.25
C LEU A 75 10.53 -3.39 8.48
N LEU A 76 11.53 -4.20 8.12
CA LEU A 76 12.61 -3.80 7.23
C LEU A 76 12.16 -3.99 5.78
N TRP A 77 11.99 -2.89 5.05
CA TRP A 77 11.59 -2.92 3.65
C TRP A 77 12.04 -1.65 2.91
N ALA A 78 12.10 -1.73 1.58
CA ALA A 78 12.34 -0.60 0.69
C ALA A 78 11.70 -0.82 -0.69
N GLU A 79 11.00 0.19 -1.20
CA GLU A 79 10.73 0.36 -2.63
C GLU A 79 11.93 1.04 -3.30
N ILE A 80 12.18 0.75 -4.58
CA ILE A 80 13.28 1.33 -5.36
C ILE A 80 12.76 1.83 -6.70
N ASP A 81 12.35 3.09 -6.74
CA ASP A 81 11.99 3.84 -7.95
C ASP A 81 13.12 4.77 -8.41
N ASP A 82 13.97 5.24 -7.48
CA ASP A 82 15.05 6.18 -7.75
C ASP A 82 16.40 5.82 -7.11
N ARG A 83 17.41 6.62 -7.46
CA ARG A 83 18.80 6.42 -7.00
C ARG A 83 18.98 6.59 -5.49
N TYR A 84 18.18 7.44 -4.84
CA TYR A 84 18.29 7.68 -3.41
C TYR A 84 17.69 6.51 -2.62
N GLN A 85 16.56 6.00 -3.09
CA GLN A 85 15.97 4.77 -2.56
C GLN A 85 16.90 3.57 -2.75
N LEU A 86 17.54 3.44 -3.92
CA LEU A 86 18.55 2.40 -4.16
C LEU A 86 19.71 2.50 -3.17
N ALA A 87 20.30 3.69 -2.99
CA ALA A 87 21.40 3.90 -2.04
C ALA A 87 20.98 3.49 -0.60
N ARG A 88 19.80 3.95 -0.14
CA ARG A 88 19.25 3.55 1.15
C ARG A 88 19.03 2.04 1.25
N ALA A 89 18.51 1.41 0.20
CA ALA A 89 18.26 -0.03 0.18
C ALA A 89 19.57 -0.82 0.30
N THR A 90 20.59 -0.45 -0.48
CA THR A 90 21.89 -1.14 -0.49
C THR A 90 22.72 -0.90 0.77
N GLU A 91 22.75 0.34 1.28
CA GLU A 91 23.66 0.73 2.36
C GLU A 91 23.06 0.48 3.76
N GLN A 92 21.73 0.47 3.89
CA GLN A 92 21.06 0.45 5.19
C GLN A 92 20.08 -0.71 5.34
N ILE A 93 19.12 -0.85 4.41
CA ILE A 93 17.98 -1.75 4.59
C ILE A 93 18.35 -3.20 4.34
N TYR A 94 18.99 -3.50 3.20
CA TYR A 94 19.36 -4.87 2.85
C TYR A 94 20.36 -5.50 3.84
N PRO A 95 21.41 -4.79 4.30
CA PRO A 95 22.27 -5.30 5.38
C PRO A 95 21.49 -5.59 6.68
N ALA A 96 20.55 -4.73 7.06
CA ALA A 96 19.72 -4.94 8.24
C ALA A 96 18.79 -6.16 8.10
N ILE A 97 18.24 -6.42 6.90
CA ILE A 97 17.45 -7.62 6.60
C ILE A 97 18.32 -8.87 6.80
N LEU A 98 19.51 -8.90 6.20
CA LEU A 98 20.43 -10.05 6.34
C LEU A 98 20.81 -10.31 7.80
N GLN A 99 21.00 -9.26 8.60
CA GLN A 99 21.28 -9.40 10.02
C GLN A 99 20.07 -9.96 10.80
N LYS A 100 18.84 -9.56 10.44
CA LYS A 100 17.61 -10.04 11.07
C LYS A 100 17.30 -11.50 10.70
N ASP A 101 17.56 -11.90 9.46
CA ASP A 101 17.33 -13.28 8.98
C ASP A 101 18.35 -14.29 9.55
N ALA A 102 19.52 -13.83 9.99
CA ALA A 102 20.55 -14.66 10.59
C ALA A 102 20.34 -14.94 12.10
N GLN A 103 19.29 -14.37 12.71
CA GLN A 103 18.91 -14.58 14.12
C GLN A 103 17.92 -15.73 14.27
#